data_AF-A0A0D8FVI6-F1
#
_entry.id   AF-A0A0D8FVI6-F1
#
_cell.length_a   1.000
_cell.length_b   1.000
_cell.length_c   1.000
_cell.angle_alpha   90.00
_cell.angle_beta   90.00
_cell.angle_gamma   90.00
#
_symmetry.space_group_name_H-M   'P 1'
#
loop_
_entity.id
_entity.type
_entity.pdbx_description
1 polymer ?
#
loop_
_entity_poly.entity_id
_entity_poly.type
_entity_poly.pdbx_seq_one_letter_code
_entity_poly.pdbx_strand_id
1 'polypeptide(L)'
;MMRRTLVAIALVFIATLSLLDHAGSNAPAMLRSAKLASSSQQPNAGYYLAGSDGSTYAFGTQSFGSTYSYGLTGLGGSHPLNAPIVGMAAVPNGGGYWLVAADGGVFDFGNASFYGSLGNKTISAPIVAIAVAPSSTPQITTTALPGAVVDQSYKASINFTSGAGPTTLTATGLPPGLTLTPDGTLEGTPTTAGLSTLTITATDTEKTTTTQSIPLSITKPLQGQTTNPTSMASSNWAGYYVSPGSFKAITGTFTVPSLPANQPAYCEGAQGSPGCSLSEWVGIDGATNSSLIQAGVELTPQANGATEQIYPWWEILPNVQTNVSSLAIAPGDQITVNIFRTKSTNVWEIQIINDTTGNAFSTEQPYNGPAASAEWIAEAPSTTNQAILEVPTLSSPIEFTNLGVNTATSGSISSEVQSYLCQLLPDQPGTLANNSFQITQLSSAPQTGPCSTAGLLSSSAKL
;
A
#
# COMPACT_ATOMS: atom_id res chain seq x y z
N MET A 1 34.75 41.59 -41.33
CA MET A 1 33.85 41.56 -40.17
C MET A 1 33.06 40.25 -40.19
N MET A 2 33.53 39.23 -39.47
CA MET A 2 32.83 37.95 -39.30
C MET A 2 32.26 37.96 -37.88
N ARG A 3 30.94 38.07 -37.72
CA ARG A 3 30.29 37.94 -36.42
C ARG A 3 30.09 36.44 -36.14
N ARG A 4 30.85 35.89 -35.20
CA ARG A 4 30.55 34.58 -34.59
C ARG A 4 29.47 34.81 -33.54
N THR A 5 28.28 34.31 -33.80
CA THR A 5 27.19 34.28 -32.82
C THR A 5 27.44 33.11 -31.88
N LEU A 6 27.85 33.39 -30.64
CA LEU A 6 27.78 32.42 -29.54
C LEU A 6 26.30 32.23 -29.20
N VAL A 7 25.79 31.01 -29.36
CA VAL A 7 24.49 30.61 -28.78
C VAL A 7 24.79 29.95 -27.45
N ALA A 8 24.49 30.64 -26.36
CA ALA A 8 24.51 30.06 -25.02
C ALA A 8 23.20 29.27 -24.82
N ILE A 9 23.32 27.96 -24.60
CA ILE A 9 22.18 27.11 -24.22
C ILE A 9 21.95 27.29 -22.72
N ALA A 10 20.82 27.90 -22.35
CA ALA A 10 20.35 27.90 -20.97
C ALA A 10 19.70 26.55 -20.66
N LEU A 11 20.32 25.76 -19.78
CA LEU A 11 19.65 24.63 -19.12
C LEU A 11 18.65 25.19 -18.11
N VAL A 12 17.35 25.06 -18.41
CA VAL A 12 16.29 25.31 -17.43
C VAL A 12 16.11 24.03 -16.62
N PHE A 13 16.62 24.02 -15.39
CA PHE A 13 16.17 23.09 -14.36
C PHE A 13 14.91 23.69 -13.70
N ILE A 14 13.76 23.03 -13.88
CA ILE A 14 12.58 23.33 -13.06
C ILE A 14 12.76 22.58 -11.74
N ALA A 15 13.23 23.27 -10.71
CA ALA A 15 13.08 22.83 -9.33
C ALA A 15 11.87 23.56 -8.74
N THR A 16 10.86 22.82 -8.31
CA THR A 16 9.75 23.34 -7.51
C THR A 16 10.29 23.79 -6.16
N LEU A 17 10.33 25.11 -5.93
CA LEU A 17 10.73 25.71 -4.67
C LEU A 17 9.48 26.08 -3.87
N SER A 18 9.23 25.38 -2.76
CA SER A 18 8.25 25.79 -1.75
C SER A 18 8.82 26.96 -0.94
N LEU A 19 8.11 28.09 -0.97
CA LEU A 19 8.44 29.30 -0.20
C LEU A 19 8.01 29.12 1.26
N LEU A 20 8.96 29.29 2.18
CA LEU A 20 8.68 29.67 3.56
C LEU A 20 9.36 31.02 3.84
N ASP A 21 8.56 32.00 4.22
CA ASP A 21 8.97 33.35 4.61
C ASP A 21 9.92 33.34 5.83
N HIS A 22 11.03 34.07 5.75
CA HIS A 22 11.44 34.96 6.85
C HIS A 22 12.41 36.06 6.43
N ALA A 23 12.21 37.22 7.04
CA ALA A 23 12.73 38.53 6.67
C ALA A 23 14.21 38.79 7.01
N GLY A 24 14.84 39.65 6.20
CA GLY A 24 15.77 40.69 6.64
C GLY A 24 17.25 40.29 6.83
N SER A 25 18.10 40.60 5.83
CA SER A 25 19.36 41.35 6.01
C SER A 25 20.16 41.44 4.71
N ASN A 26 20.67 42.64 4.42
CA ASN A 26 21.49 42.96 3.24
C ASN A 26 22.95 42.53 3.46
N ALA A 27 23.42 41.50 2.75
CA ALA A 27 24.85 41.20 2.51
C ALA A 27 25.01 40.28 1.28
N PRO A 28 26.11 40.39 0.49
CA PRO A 28 26.23 39.68 -0.78
C PRO A 28 26.48 38.18 -0.54
N ALA A 29 25.65 37.34 -1.16
CA ALA A 29 25.75 35.89 -1.06
C ALA A 29 27.03 35.37 -1.75
N MET A 30 28.05 35.05 -0.97
CA MET A 30 29.06 34.08 -1.38
C MET A 30 28.38 32.70 -1.48
N LEU A 31 28.41 32.08 -2.66
CA LEU A 31 27.97 30.70 -2.86
C LEU A 31 28.77 29.79 -1.90
N ARG A 32 28.12 29.34 -0.82
CA ARG A 32 28.59 28.21 -0.03
C ARG A 32 28.20 26.94 -0.78
N SER A 33 29.20 26.11 -1.08
CA SER A 33 29.05 24.80 -1.68
C SER A 33 28.05 23.95 -0.87
N ALA A 34 26.91 23.63 -1.48
CA ALA A 34 26.02 22.61 -0.97
C ALA A 34 26.70 21.25 -1.12
N LYS A 35 26.95 20.60 0.02
CA LYS A 35 27.40 19.21 0.10
C LYS A 35 26.25 18.33 -0.40
N LEU A 36 26.31 17.87 -1.65
CA LEU A 36 25.40 16.83 -2.13
C LEU A 36 25.68 15.54 -1.36
N ALA A 37 24.62 14.94 -0.84
CA ALA A 37 24.61 13.58 -0.34
C ALA A 37 25.00 12.65 -1.50
N SER A 38 26.06 11.87 -1.30
CA SER A 38 26.52 10.84 -2.22
C SER A 38 25.53 9.68 -2.23
N SER A 39 24.68 9.60 -3.26
CA SER A 39 24.16 8.32 -3.72
C SER A 39 25.31 7.51 -4.34
N SER A 40 25.17 6.19 -4.32
CA SER A 40 26.16 5.17 -4.68
C SER A 40 27.19 5.57 -5.73
N GLN A 41 28.46 5.22 -5.47
CA GLN A 41 29.57 5.31 -6.43
C GLN A 41 29.13 4.91 -7.85
N GLN A 42 29.00 5.88 -8.75
CA GLN A 42 29.20 5.63 -10.17
C GLN A 42 30.68 5.27 -10.34
N PRO A 43 31.07 4.06 -10.80
CA PRO A 43 32.48 3.67 -10.87
C PRO A 43 33.30 4.51 -11.88
N ASN A 44 32.66 5.35 -12.69
CA ASN A 44 33.25 6.08 -13.81
C ASN A 44 32.86 7.56 -13.80
N ALA A 45 33.44 8.37 -12.90
CA ALA A 45 33.37 9.82 -13.05
C ALA A 45 34.32 10.26 -14.18
N GLY A 46 33.79 10.38 -15.40
CA GLY A 46 34.54 10.70 -16.62
C GLY A 46 33.71 11.45 -17.67
N TYR A 47 34.27 11.71 -18.85
CA TYR A 47 33.57 12.33 -19.97
C TYR A 47 33.97 11.73 -21.32
N TYR A 48 33.12 11.95 -22.33
CA TYR A 48 33.36 11.58 -23.71
C TYR A 48 33.61 12.82 -24.56
N LEU A 49 34.52 12.74 -25.52
CA LEU A 49 34.64 13.68 -26.63
C LEU A 49 34.24 12.98 -27.93
N ALA A 50 33.43 13.66 -28.74
CA ALA A 50 33.07 13.22 -30.09
C ALA A 50 33.85 14.04 -31.12
N GLY A 51 34.59 13.37 -32.00
CA GLY A 51 35.14 14.00 -33.20
C GLY A 51 34.06 14.15 -34.26
N SER A 52 34.16 15.18 -35.09
CA SER A 52 33.24 15.38 -36.22
C SER A 52 33.32 14.25 -37.26
N ASP A 53 34.41 13.49 -37.26
CA ASP A 53 34.61 12.29 -38.07
C ASP A 53 33.92 11.04 -37.49
N GLY A 54 33.35 11.12 -36.28
CA GLY A 54 32.73 10.01 -35.58
C GLY A 54 33.67 9.23 -34.66
N SER A 55 34.92 9.68 -34.51
CA SER A 55 35.81 9.20 -33.45
C SER A 55 35.26 9.56 -32.07
N THR A 56 35.54 8.71 -31.08
CA THR A 56 35.13 8.93 -29.69
C THR A 56 36.32 8.73 -28.76
N TYR A 57 36.44 9.58 -27.76
CA TYR A 57 37.52 9.55 -26.77
C TYR A 57 36.91 9.55 -25.38
N ALA A 58 37.17 8.50 -24.60
CA ALA A 58 36.68 8.35 -23.24
C ALA A 58 37.80 8.68 -22.24
N PHE A 59 37.51 9.52 -21.24
CA PHE A 59 38.44 9.91 -20.19
C PHE A 59 37.81 9.65 -18.83
N GLY A 60 38.45 8.85 -17.98
CA GLY A 60 37.90 8.49 -16.65
C GLY A 60 36.63 7.64 -16.70
N THR A 61 36.30 7.08 -17.87
CA THR A 61 35.16 6.19 -18.12
C THR A 61 35.51 5.16 -19.21
N GLN A 62 34.74 4.10 -19.32
CA GLN A 62 34.91 3.07 -20.36
C GLN A 62 34.50 3.60 -21.74
N SER A 63 35.21 3.20 -22.79
CA SER A 63 34.79 3.46 -24.18
C SER A 63 33.80 2.41 -24.65
N PHE A 64 32.74 2.82 -25.34
CA PHE A 64 31.72 1.94 -25.90
C PHE A 64 31.82 1.75 -27.42
N GLY A 65 32.79 2.40 -28.06
CA GLY A 65 33.01 2.31 -29.49
C GLY A 65 32.89 3.64 -30.23
N SER A 66 33.21 3.61 -31.52
CA SER A 66 33.05 4.75 -32.41
C SER A 66 32.42 4.25 -33.70
N THR A 67 32.10 5.17 -34.62
CA THR A 67 31.64 4.80 -35.97
C THR A 67 32.65 3.93 -36.73
N TYR A 68 33.88 3.82 -36.25
CA TYR A 68 34.97 3.01 -36.81
C TYR A 68 35.21 1.67 -36.10
N SER A 69 34.86 1.54 -34.81
CA SER A 69 35.34 0.43 -33.95
C SER A 69 34.33 -0.68 -33.71
N TYR A 70 33.02 -0.45 -33.89
CA TYR A 70 31.98 -1.48 -33.77
C TYR A 70 30.91 -1.24 -34.83
N GLY A 71 31.15 -1.77 -36.03
CA GLY A 71 30.29 -1.59 -37.20
C GLY A 71 28.93 -2.27 -37.03
N LEU A 72 27.94 -1.52 -36.54
CA LEU A 72 26.51 -1.86 -36.64
C LEU A 72 25.94 -1.68 -38.06
N THR A 73 26.79 -1.41 -39.05
CA THR A 73 26.44 -1.39 -40.48
C THR A 73 26.71 -2.72 -41.20
N GLY A 74 27.29 -3.73 -40.53
CA GLY A 74 27.70 -4.97 -41.21
C GLY A 74 28.83 -4.77 -42.23
N LEU A 75 29.49 -3.60 -42.22
CA LEU A 75 30.61 -3.28 -43.11
C LEU A 75 31.82 -2.91 -42.26
N GLY A 76 32.77 -3.83 -42.13
CA GLY A 76 34.08 -3.53 -41.56
C GLY A 76 34.85 -2.55 -42.45
N GLY A 77 35.50 -1.56 -41.85
CA GLY A 77 36.36 -0.60 -42.55
C GLY A 77 35.85 0.84 -42.51
N SER A 78 36.79 1.79 -42.57
CA SER A 78 36.56 3.23 -42.54
C SER A 78 35.66 3.68 -43.70
N HIS A 79 34.35 3.75 -43.48
CA HIS A 79 33.44 4.44 -44.37
C HIS A 79 33.36 5.89 -43.90
N PRO A 80 33.69 6.88 -44.74
CA PRO A 80 33.54 8.28 -44.36
C PRO A 80 32.06 8.54 -44.06
N LEU A 81 31.79 9.22 -42.94
CA LEU A 81 30.43 9.65 -42.62
C LEU A 81 29.89 10.55 -43.73
N ASN A 82 28.61 10.38 -44.07
CA ASN A 82 27.93 11.22 -45.05
C ASN A 82 27.84 12.69 -44.60
N ALA A 83 27.87 12.93 -43.29
CA ALA A 83 27.91 14.25 -42.68
C ALA A 83 28.68 14.20 -41.33
N PRO A 84 29.23 15.34 -40.87
CA PRO A 84 29.97 15.37 -39.62
C PRO A 84 29.08 15.11 -38.40
N ILE A 85 29.64 14.48 -37.36
CA ILE A 85 29.00 14.42 -36.04
C ILE A 85 28.91 15.82 -35.45
N VAL A 86 27.72 16.17 -34.96
CA VAL A 86 27.38 17.48 -34.38
C VAL A 86 26.96 17.40 -32.91
N GLY A 87 26.68 16.19 -32.41
CA GLY A 87 26.28 16.01 -31.02
C GLY A 87 26.46 14.58 -30.54
N MET A 88 26.50 14.45 -29.21
CA MET A 88 26.52 13.19 -28.49
C MET A 88 25.58 13.29 -27.29
N ALA A 89 24.89 12.20 -26.98
CA ALA A 89 24.05 12.07 -25.80
C ALA A 89 24.37 10.76 -25.08
N ALA A 90 24.67 10.82 -23.77
CA ALA A 90 24.98 9.63 -22.98
C ALA A 90 23.69 8.97 -22.46
N VAL A 91 23.68 7.63 -22.39
CA VAL A 91 22.61 6.90 -21.71
C VAL A 91 22.70 7.22 -20.21
N PRO A 92 21.59 7.60 -19.53
CA PRO A 92 21.63 8.04 -18.13
C PRO A 92 22.29 7.05 -17.16
N ASN A 93 22.20 5.75 -17.43
CA ASN A 93 22.80 4.69 -16.61
C ASN A 93 24.30 4.44 -16.89
N GLY A 94 24.93 5.23 -17.77
CA GLY A 94 26.36 5.17 -18.05
C GLY A 94 26.81 4.00 -18.94
N GLY A 95 25.89 3.26 -19.55
CA GLY A 95 26.18 2.07 -20.34
C GLY A 95 26.41 2.27 -21.85
N GLY A 96 26.39 3.52 -22.33
CA GLY A 96 26.44 3.81 -23.76
C GLY A 96 26.19 5.27 -24.11
N TYR A 97 26.12 5.57 -25.41
CA TYR A 97 25.75 6.87 -25.95
C TYR A 97 25.25 6.79 -27.38
N TRP A 98 24.54 7.84 -27.80
CA TRP A 98 24.21 8.12 -29.20
C TRP A 98 25.15 9.20 -29.75
N LEU A 99 25.56 9.04 -31.00
CA LEU A 99 26.09 10.11 -31.84
C LEU A 99 25.02 10.56 -32.84
N VAL A 100 24.99 11.85 -33.14
CA VAL A 100 24.14 12.39 -34.22
C VAL A 100 24.99 13.15 -35.24
N ALA A 101 24.78 12.85 -36.51
CA ALA A 101 25.38 13.54 -37.64
C ALA A 101 24.51 14.72 -38.12
N ALA A 102 25.12 15.69 -38.82
CA ALA A 102 24.41 16.87 -39.31
C ALA A 102 23.30 16.55 -40.34
N ASP A 103 23.38 15.41 -41.03
CA ASP A 103 22.34 14.86 -41.90
C ASP A 103 21.23 14.12 -41.14
N GLY A 104 21.33 14.04 -39.81
CA GLY A 104 20.42 13.35 -38.92
C GLY A 104 20.61 11.84 -38.86
N GLY A 105 21.73 11.32 -39.35
CA GLY A 105 22.20 9.98 -39.02
C GLY A 105 22.40 9.82 -37.50
N VAL A 106 21.77 8.81 -36.89
CA VAL A 106 21.96 8.45 -35.47
C VAL A 106 22.71 7.13 -35.37
N PHE A 107 23.68 7.05 -34.45
CA PHE A 107 24.48 5.86 -34.18
C PHE A 107 24.48 5.58 -32.68
N ASP A 108 24.06 4.38 -32.28
CA ASP A 108 24.03 3.90 -30.91
C ASP A 108 25.27 3.03 -30.58
N PHE A 109 25.81 3.23 -29.38
CA PHE A 109 26.97 2.49 -28.87
C PHE A 109 26.73 2.01 -27.44
N GLY A 110 27.29 0.83 -27.10
CA GLY A 110 27.10 0.21 -25.80
C GLY A 110 25.67 -0.35 -25.65
N ASN A 111 24.98 0.06 -24.58
CA ASN A 111 23.58 -0.31 -24.33
C ASN A 111 22.56 0.73 -24.84
N ALA A 112 23.00 1.75 -25.56
CA ALA A 112 22.11 2.72 -26.17
C ALA A 112 21.16 1.99 -27.14
N SER A 113 19.85 2.18 -26.98
CA SER A 113 18.86 1.58 -27.88
C SER A 113 18.69 2.43 -29.13
N PHE A 114 18.61 1.81 -30.31
CA PHE A 114 18.36 2.53 -31.56
C PHE A 114 16.87 2.82 -31.77
N TYR A 115 16.46 4.09 -31.65
CA TYR A 115 15.07 4.53 -31.85
C TYR A 115 14.76 5.02 -33.26
N GLY A 116 15.71 4.88 -34.19
CA GLY A 116 15.60 5.36 -35.56
C GLY A 116 16.58 6.49 -35.89
N SER A 117 16.58 6.89 -37.17
CA SER A 117 17.52 7.85 -37.74
C SER A 117 16.86 8.61 -38.90
N LEU A 118 17.31 9.84 -39.15
CA LEU A 118 16.90 10.63 -40.31
C LEU A 118 17.82 10.44 -41.52
N GLY A 119 18.89 9.64 -41.43
CA GLY A 119 19.96 9.55 -42.44
C GLY A 119 19.55 9.19 -43.88
N ASN A 120 18.28 8.89 -44.15
CA ASN A 120 17.70 8.67 -45.48
C ASN A 120 16.50 9.58 -45.78
N LYS A 121 16.29 10.65 -45.00
CA LYS A 121 15.21 11.62 -45.17
C LYS A 121 15.78 12.97 -45.55
N THR A 122 15.14 13.65 -46.50
CA THR A 122 15.44 15.05 -46.79
C THR A 122 15.04 15.90 -45.58
N ILE A 123 16.03 16.55 -44.98
CA ILE A 123 15.83 17.52 -43.89
C ILE A 123 16.00 18.94 -44.42
N SER A 124 15.23 19.90 -43.89
CA SER A 124 15.21 21.30 -44.36
C SER A 124 16.36 22.15 -43.80
N ALA A 125 17.06 21.65 -42.79
CA ALA A 125 18.22 22.27 -42.16
C ALA A 125 19.06 21.17 -41.47
N PRO A 126 20.38 21.38 -41.28
CA PRO A 126 21.23 20.41 -40.59
C PRO A 126 20.85 20.26 -39.11
N ILE A 127 21.00 19.06 -38.59
CA ILE A 127 20.95 18.81 -37.14
C ILE A 127 22.13 19.53 -36.47
N VAL A 128 21.92 20.03 -35.25
CA VAL A 128 22.94 20.77 -34.48
C VAL A 128 23.15 20.24 -33.06
N ALA A 129 22.28 19.37 -32.57
CA ALA A 129 22.35 18.78 -31.24
C ALA A 129 21.49 17.51 -31.13
N ILE A 130 21.75 16.73 -30.09
CA ILE A 130 20.89 15.65 -29.60
C ILE A 130 20.70 15.85 -28.09
N ALA A 131 19.53 15.53 -27.57
CA ALA A 131 19.23 15.54 -26.14
C ALA A 131 18.48 14.25 -25.78
N VAL A 132 18.74 13.74 -24.58
CA VAL A 132 18.01 12.59 -24.03
C VAL A 132 16.69 13.09 -23.45
N ALA A 133 15.58 12.46 -23.83
CA ALA A 133 14.29 12.72 -23.19
C ALA A 133 14.31 12.19 -21.74
N PRO A 134 13.62 12.83 -20.78
CA PRO A 134 13.55 12.31 -19.42
C PRO A 134 12.94 10.91 -19.42
N SER A 135 13.64 9.98 -18.76
CA SER A 135 13.16 8.61 -18.54
C SER A 135 12.20 8.60 -17.35
N SER A 136 11.06 7.91 -17.47
CA SER A 136 10.20 7.65 -16.33
C SER A 136 10.87 6.62 -15.43
N THR A 137 10.91 6.89 -14.13
CA THR A 137 11.41 5.92 -13.15
C THR A 137 10.25 5.02 -12.69
N PRO A 138 10.48 3.74 -12.38
CA PRO A 138 9.42 2.88 -11.84
C PRO A 138 8.94 3.46 -10.50
N GLN A 139 7.65 3.36 -10.18
CA GLN A 139 7.10 3.81 -8.90
C GLN A 139 6.40 2.66 -8.20
N ILE A 140 6.63 2.48 -6.90
CA ILE A 140 5.85 1.56 -6.08
C ILE A 140 4.71 2.36 -5.47
N THR A 141 3.47 1.96 -5.73
CA THR A 141 2.28 2.67 -5.26
C THR A 141 1.65 2.02 -4.03
N THR A 142 2.00 0.76 -3.72
CA THR A 142 1.59 0.13 -2.46
C THR A 142 2.28 0.80 -1.27
N THR A 143 1.46 1.36 -0.37
CA THR A 143 1.92 2.02 0.86
C THR A 143 1.55 1.25 2.13
N ALA A 144 0.56 0.35 2.06
CA ALA A 144 0.17 -0.54 3.15
C ALA A 144 -0.20 -1.93 2.60
N LEU A 145 -0.10 -2.94 3.45
CA LEU A 145 -0.41 -4.33 3.13
C LEU A 145 -1.46 -4.88 4.09
N PRO A 146 -2.38 -5.74 3.63
CA PRO A 146 -3.35 -6.39 4.50
C PRO A 146 -2.61 -7.15 5.59
N GLY A 147 -3.12 -7.12 6.83
CA GLY A 147 -2.53 -7.86 7.93
C GLY A 147 -2.47 -9.35 7.62
N ALA A 148 -1.38 -10.01 7.98
CA ALA A 148 -1.25 -11.45 7.84
C ALA A 148 -1.49 -12.15 9.18
N VAL A 149 -1.90 -13.42 9.12
CA VAL A 149 -2.12 -14.24 10.30
C VAL A 149 -1.23 -15.48 10.24
N VAL A 150 -0.55 -15.80 11.34
CA VAL A 150 0.35 -16.97 11.43
C VAL A 150 -0.38 -18.24 11.01
N ASP A 151 0.33 -19.06 10.24
CA ASP A 151 -0.11 -20.33 9.67
C ASP A 151 -1.26 -20.24 8.65
N GLN A 152 -1.84 -19.06 8.38
CA GLN A 152 -2.84 -18.88 7.34
C GLN A 152 -2.20 -18.54 5.99
N SER A 153 -2.84 -18.97 4.89
CA SER A 153 -2.41 -18.57 3.56
C SER A 153 -2.56 -17.05 3.39
N TYR A 154 -1.50 -16.40 2.94
CA TYR A 154 -1.48 -14.97 2.69
C TYR A 154 -1.23 -14.71 1.20
N LYS A 155 -1.93 -13.71 0.66
CA LYS A 155 -1.74 -13.22 -0.71
C LYS A 155 -2.07 -11.74 -0.77
N ALA A 156 -1.13 -10.92 -1.23
CA ALA A 156 -1.32 -9.50 -1.46
C ALA A 156 -0.50 -9.02 -2.66
N SER A 157 -0.98 -7.99 -3.35
CA SER A 157 -0.31 -7.43 -4.53
C SER A 157 0.53 -6.20 -4.15
N ILE A 158 1.77 -6.18 -4.63
CA ILE A 158 2.59 -4.97 -4.69
C ILE A 158 2.31 -4.30 -6.02
N ASN A 159 1.57 -3.19 -5.96
CA ASN A 159 1.24 -2.35 -7.09
C ASN A 159 2.42 -1.42 -7.41
N PHE A 160 2.75 -1.32 -8.70
CA PHE A 160 3.81 -0.47 -9.20
C PHE A 160 3.53 -0.02 -10.63
N THR A 161 4.14 1.09 -11.04
CA THR A 161 4.23 1.50 -12.44
C THR A 161 5.62 1.21 -12.98
N SER A 162 5.67 0.89 -14.27
CA SER A 162 6.95 0.70 -14.95
C SER A 162 7.65 2.04 -15.21
N GLY A 163 8.98 1.99 -15.20
CA GLY A 163 9.82 3.07 -15.68
C GLY A 163 10.06 2.98 -17.19
N ALA A 164 11.32 3.10 -17.62
CA ALA A 164 11.70 2.76 -18.98
C ALA A 164 11.70 1.25 -19.17
N GLY A 165 10.58 0.72 -19.65
CA GLY A 165 10.40 -0.69 -20.01
C GLY A 165 9.98 -1.59 -18.84
N PRO A 166 9.99 -2.92 -19.06
CA PRO A 166 9.60 -3.89 -18.04
C PRO A 166 10.35 -3.69 -16.72
N THR A 167 9.63 -3.82 -15.61
CA THR A 167 10.17 -3.60 -14.26
C THR A 167 10.21 -4.91 -13.49
N THR A 168 11.32 -5.15 -12.80
CA THR A 168 11.54 -6.29 -11.92
C THR A 168 11.43 -5.85 -10.46
N LEU A 169 10.78 -6.65 -9.62
CA LEU A 169 10.70 -6.41 -8.19
C LEU A 169 11.62 -7.35 -7.41
N THR A 170 12.25 -6.80 -6.39
CA THR A 170 12.99 -7.56 -5.38
C THR A 170 12.56 -7.10 -3.99
N ALA A 171 12.65 -7.99 -3.00
CA ALA A 171 12.29 -7.69 -1.62
C ALA A 171 13.38 -8.14 -0.66
N THR A 172 13.58 -7.34 0.39
CA THR A 172 14.31 -7.73 1.60
C THR A 172 13.42 -7.49 2.82
N GLY A 173 13.75 -8.09 3.98
CA GLY A 173 12.90 -7.99 5.17
C GLY A 173 11.62 -8.82 5.11
N LEU A 174 11.55 -9.81 4.21
CA LEU A 174 10.41 -10.73 4.13
C LEU A 174 10.28 -11.56 5.42
N PRO A 175 9.08 -11.66 6.00
CA PRO A 175 8.80 -12.59 7.09
C PRO A 175 9.05 -14.06 6.69
N PRO A 176 9.47 -14.92 7.63
CA PRO A 176 9.62 -16.35 7.36
C PRO A 176 8.31 -16.98 6.85
N GLY A 177 8.38 -17.63 5.69
CA GLY A 177 7.24 -18.29 5.04
C GLY A 177 6.54 -17.46 3.96
N LEU A 178 6.96 -16.21 3.73
CA LEU A 178 6.48 -15.38 2.62
C LEU A 178 7.53 -15.22 1.53
N THR A 179 7.07 -15.14 0.29
CA THR A 179 7.89 -14.90 -0.90
C THR A 179 7.24 -13.84 -1.80
N LEU A 180 8.06 -12.98 -2.41
CA LEU A 180 7.61 -12.07 -3.47
C LEU A 180 7.85 -12.73 -4.83
N THR A 181 6.79 -12.88 -5.61
CA THR A 181 6.86 -13.40 -6.97
C THR A 181 7.25 -12.29 -7.97
N PRO A 182 7.76 -12.64 -9.18
CA PRO A 182 8.16 -11.65 -10.18
C PRO A 182 7.02 -10.75 -10.69
N ASP A 183 5.77 -11.20 -10.64
CA ASP A 183 4.57 -10.42 -10.98
C ASP A 183 4.14 -9.45 -9.87
N GLY A 184 4.85 -9.43 -8.73
CA GLY A 184 4.58 -8.53 -7.61
C GLY A 184 3.58 -9.07 -6.60
N THR A 185 3.25 -10.36 -6.66
CA THR A 185 2.42 -11.01 -5.64
C THR A 185 3.29 -11.41 -4.45
N LEU A 186 2.96 -10.90 -3.26
CA LEU A 186 3.50 -11.38 -1.98
C LEU A 186 2.60 -12.51 -1.49
N GLU A 187 3.11 -13.74 -1.46
CA GLU A 187 2.33 -14.92 -1.10
C GLU A 187 3.09 -15.91 -0.21
N GLY A 188 2.35 -16.78 0.46
CA GLY A 188 2.88 -17.87 1.28
C GLY A 188 2.11 -18.05 2.58
N THR A 189 2.78 -18.58 3.59
CA THR A 189 2.20 -18.85 4.91
C THR A 189 3.19 -18.35 5.98
N PRO A 190 2.93 -17.19 6.62
CA PRO A 190 3.85 -16.63 7.59
C PRO A 190 3.86 -17.48 8.86
N THR A 191 5.04 -17.68 9.44
CA THR A 191 5.22 -18.59 10.60
C THR A 191 5.56 -17.87 11.90
N THR A 192 5.80 -16.56 11.86
CA THR A 192 6.19 -15.77 13.03
C THR A 192 5.36 -14.49 13.10
N ALA A 193 4.64 -14.31 14.21
CA ALA A 193 3.91 -13.08 14.49
C ALA A 193 4.86 -11.93 14.84
N GLY A 194 4.47 -10.71 14.51
CA GLY A 194 5.24 -9.49 14.74
C GLY A 194 5.05 -8.49 13.60
N LEU A 195 5.58 -7.29 13.80
CA LEU A 195 5.66 -6.29 12.74
C LEU A 195 6.94 -6.53 11.93
N SER A 196 6.79 -6.79 10.63
CA SER A 196 7.91 -6.80 9.68
C SER A 196 7.92 -5.53 8.83
N THR A 197 9.10 -5.10 8.41
CA THR A 197 9.25 -3.99 7.46
C THR A 197 9.89 -4.55 6.19
N LEU A 198 9.08 -4.67 5.13
CA LEU A 198 9.54 -5.12 3.83
C LEU A 198 10.15 -3.94 3.09
N THR A 199 11.31 -4.13 2.48
CA THR A 199 11.91 -3.14 1.58
C THR A 199 11.82 -3.67 0.16
N ILE A 200 10.89 -3.12 -0.61
CA ILE A 200 10.66 -3.45 -2.02
C ILE A 200 11.51 -2.54 -2.89
N THR A 201 12.22 -3.11 -3.85
CA THR A 201 12.98 -2.37 -4.86
C THR A 201 12.48 -2.74 -6.26
N ALA A 202 11.98 -1.74 -6.97
CA ALA A 202 11.57 -1.83 -8.37
C ALA A 202 12.71 -1.35 -9.26
N THR A 203 13.10 -2.16 -10.25
CA THR A 203 14.20 -1.87 -11.19
C THR A 203 13.72 -2.03 -12.62
N ASP A 204 13.84 -0.97 -13.44
CA ASP A 204 13.50 -1.02 -14.87
C ASP A 204 14.67 -1.52 -15.75
N THR A 205 14.45 -1.62 -17.06
CA THR A 205 15.48 -2.09 -18.00
C THR A 205 16.66 -1.13 -18.15
N GLU A 206 16.47 0.15 -17.84
CA GLU A 206 17.53 1.15 -17.78
C GLU A 206 18.28 1.12 -16.44
N LYS A 207 17.97 0.17 -15.55
CA LYS A 207 18.54 0.02 -14.20
C LYS A 207 18.23 1.19 -13.28
N THR A 208 17.20 1.96 -13.59
CA THR A 208 16.68 2.95 -12.66
C THR A 208 15.90 2.24 -11.57
N THR A 209 16.13 2.65 -10.32
CA THR A 209 15.56 1.98 -9.15
C THR A 209 14.73 2.91 -8.28
N THR A 210 13.61 2.41 -7.78
CA THR A 210 12.84 3.02 -6.69
C THR A 210 12.68 2.02 -5.56
N THR A 211 12.81 2.48 -4.32
CA THR A 211 12.66 1.66 -3.13
C THR A 211 11.54 2.19 -2.26
N GLN A 212 10.70 1.30 -1.75
CA GLN A 212 9.63 1.60 -0.79
C GLN A 212 9.73 0.66 0.40
N SER A 213 9.61 1.20 1.61
CA SER A 213 9.44 0.40 2.81
C SER A 213 7.96 0.27 3.13
N ILE A 214 7.48 -0.95 3.32
CA ILE A 214 6.07 -1.27 3.56
C ILE A 214 5.97 -2.12 4.83
N PRO A 215 5.26 -1.67 5.87
CA PRO A 215 5.03 -2.46 7.06
C PRO A 215 4.05 -3.61 6.77
N LEU A 216 4.28 -4.76 7.40
CA LEU A 216 3.34 -5.87 7.45
C LEU A 216 3.16 -6.32 8.89
N SER A 217 1.96 -6.09 9.43
CA SER A 217 1.56 -6.62 10.72
C SER A 217 1.20 -8.09 10.57
N ILE A 218 1.90 -8.97 11.30
CA ILE A 218 1.58 -10.39 11.39
C ILE A 218 1.07 -10.68 12.79
N THR A 219 -0.17 -11.14 12.87
CA THR A 219 -0.82 -11.47 14.12
C THR A 219 -0.87 -12.99 14.32
N LYS A 220 -1.11 -13.42 15.56
CA LYS A 220 -1.45 -14.82 15.80
C LYS A 220 -2.93 -15.01 15.46
N PRO A 221 -3.32 -16.18 14.94
CA PRO A 221 -4.73 -16.52 14.82
C PRO A 221 -5.37 -16.46 16.20
N LEU A 222 -6.62 -15.99 16.27
CA LEU A 222 -7.45 -16.24 17.43
C LEU A 222 -7.57 -17.74 17.64
N GLN A 223 -7.51 -18.23 18.89
CA GLN A 223 -7.78 -19.63 19.18
C GLN A 223 -9.22 -19.73 19.70
N GLY A 224 -10.05 -20.54 19.05
CA GLY A 224 -11.42 -20.80 19.51
C GLY A 224 -11.43 -21.62 20.80
N GLN A 225 -12.43 -21.39 21.66
CA GLN A 225 -12.67 -22.20 22.85
C GLN A 225 -13.56 -23.41 22.52
N THR A 226 -13.30 -24.56 23.13
CA THR A 226 -14.18 -25.75 23.10
C THR A 226 -15.21 -25.78 24.23
N THR A 227 -15.36 -24.68 24.98
CA THR A 227 -16.42 -24.50 25.99
C THR A 227 -17.30 -23.34 25.59
N ASN A 228 -18.58 -23.39 25.99
CA ASN A 228 -19.60 -22.40 25.63
C ASN A 228 -19.05 -20.96 25.74
N PRO A 229 -18.99 -20.21 24.62
CA PRO A 229 -18.64 -18.80 24.66
C PRO A 229 -19.57 -18.07 25.64
N THR A 230 -19.01 -17.15 26.42
CA THR A 230 -19.83 -16.24 27.22
C THR A 230 -20.29 -15.11 26.30
N SER A 231 -21.55 -15.16 25.90
CA SER A 231 -22.20 -14.06 25.19
C SER A 231 -22.80 -13.08 26.20
N MET A 232 -22.58 -11.80 25.97
CA MET A 232 -23.16 -10.72 26.74
C MET A 232 -24.08 -9.89 25.85
N ALA A 233 -25.25 -9.54 26.38
CA ALA A 233 -26.12 -8.58 25.73
C ALA A 233 -25.46 -7.20 25.68
N SER A 234 -25.50 -6.58 24.50
CA SER A 234 -25.12 -5.19 24.29
C SER A 234 -26.34 -4.38 23.88
N SER A 235 -26.27 -3.07 24.06
CA SER A 235 -27.29 -2.15 23.54
C SER A 235 -27.13 -1.88 22.05
N ASN A 236 -25.91 -1.98 21.52
CA ASN A 236 -25.62 -1.55 20.14
C ASN A 236 -24.41 -2.23 19.47
N TRP A 237 -23.67 -3.11 20.15
CA TRP A 237 -22.51 -3.83 19.57
C TRP A 237 -22.80 -5.31 19.38
N ALA A 238 -22.59 -5.82 18.17
CA ALA A 238 -22.57 -7.24 17.87
C ALA A 238 -21.18 -7.66 17.36
N GLY A 239 -20.69 -8.82 17.78
CA GLY A 239 -19.41 -9.34 17.29
C GLY A 239 -18.58 -10.03 18.36
N TYR A 240 -17.26 -9.83 18.30
CA TYR A 240 -16.30 -10.55 19.13
C TYR A 240 -15.38 -9.63 19.90
N TYR A 241 -14.92 -10.08 21.06
CA TYR A 241 -13.81 -9.47 21.75
C TYR A 241 -12.93 -10.51 22.45
N VAL A 242 -11.66 -10.18 22.65
CA VAL A 242 -10.73 -10.95 23.50
C VAL A 242 -10.36 -10.11 24.70
N SER A 243 -10.46 -10.69 25.89
CA SER A 243 -9.93 -10.11 27.12
C SER A 243 -9.75 -11.20 28.20
N PRO A 244 -8.92 -10.97 29.24
CA PRO A 244 -7.96 -9.87 29.35
C PRO A 244 -6.74 -10.06 28.44
N GLY A 245 -6.04 -8.98 28.11
CA GLY A 245 -4.81 -9.02 27.32
C GLY A 245 -3.90 -7.80 27.51
N SER A 246 -2.82 -7.77 26.74
CA SER A 246 -1.92 -6.61 26.62
C SER A 246 -1.56 -6.44 25.14
N PHE A 247 -2.57 -6.10 24.37
CA PHE A 247 -2.52 -6.12 22.92
C PHE A 247 -1.59 -5.01 22.40
N LYS A 248 -0.92 -5.30 21.29
CA LYS A 248 -0.12 -4.31 20.53
C LYS A 248 -0.40 -4.36 19.04
N ALA A 249 -1.26 -5.27 18.59
CA ALA A 249 -1.75 -5.34 17.23
C ALA A 249 -3.06 -6.13 17.20
N ILE A 250 -3.99 -5.66 16.36
CA ILE A 250 -5.20 -6.35 15.94
C ILE A 250 -5.34 -6.22 14.42
N THR A 251 -5.88 -7.25 13.78
CA THR A 251 -6.29 -7.24 12.38
C THR A 251 -7.62 -7.94 12.20
N GLY A 252 -8.41 -7.48 11.24
CA GLY A 252 -9.61 -8.18 10.78
C GLY A 252 -10.01 -7.72 9.39
N THR A 253 -10.57 -8.64 8.62
CA THR A 253 -11.09 -8.39 7.27
C THR A 253 -12.60 -8.58 7.27
N PHE A 254 -13.34 -7.67 6.65
CA PHE A 254 -14.79 -7.82 6.44
C PHE A 254 -15.16 -7.37 5.02
N THR A 255 -16.33 -7.80 4.55
CA THR A 255 -16.88 -7.33 3.27
C THR A 255 -17.91 -6.25 3.53
N VAL A 256 -17.81 -5.12 2.84
CA VAL A 256 -18.82 -4.04 2.94
C VAL A 256 -20.16 -4.58 2.43
N PRO A 257 -21.21 -4.60 3.25
CA PRO A 257 -22.48 -5.19 2.87
C PRO A 257 -23.17 -4.35 1.81
N SER A 258 -24.10 -4.97 1.09
CA SER A 258 -25.02 -4.29 0.20
C SER A 258 -26.41 -4.24 0.82
N LEU A 259 -27.11 -3.13 0.62
CA LEU A 259 -28.51 -3.03 1.02
C LEU A 259 -29.44 -3.53 -0.09
N PRO A 260 -30.62 -4.04 0.26
CA PRO A 260 -31.61 -4.41 -0.73
C PRO A 260 -32.12 -3.15 -1.46
N ALA A 261 -32.50 -3.28 -2.72
CA ALA A 261 -32.90 -2.14 -3.57
C ALA A 261 -34.08 -1.31 -3.03
N ASN A 262 -34.87 -1.87 -2.11
CA ASN A 262 -36.01 -1.24 -1.45
C ASN A 262 -35.70 -0.77 -0.02
N GLN A 263 -34.43 -0.73 0.41
CA GLN A 263 -34.04 -0.26 1.73
C GLN A 263 -34.47 1.21 1.92
N PRO A 264 -35.28 1.53 2.95
CA PRO A 264 -35.65 2.91 3.23
C PRO A 264 -34.50 3.69 3.88
N ALA A 265 -34.53 5.01 3.71
CA ALA A 265 -33.60 5.95 4.36
C ALA A 265 -33.67 5.92 5.90
N TYR A 266 -34.85 5.55 6.42
CA TYR A 266 -35.13 5.37 7.83
C TYR A 266 -35.62 3.94 8.00
N CYS A 267 -34.95 3.18 8.86
CA CYS A 267 -35.19 1.77 9.10
C CYS A 267 -36.67 1.48 9.48
N GLU A 268 -37.32 2.32 10.31
CA GLU A 268 -38.75 2.20 10.66
C GLU A 268 -39.74 3.11 9.87
N GLY A 269 -39.28 3.89 8.89
CA GLY A 269 -40.17 4.67 8.01
C GLY A 269 -40.97 5.82 8.67
N ALA A 270 -40.75 6.15 9.94
CA ALA A 270 -41.43 7.24 10.65
C ALA A 270 -40.58 8.53 10.72
N GLN A 271 -41.19 9.69 10.49
CA GLN A 271 -40.62 11.00 10.86
C GLN A 271 -40.48 11.05 12.40
N GLY A 272 -39.29 10.73 12.91
CA GLY A 272 -39.00 10.64 14.35
C GLY A 272 -37.98 9.56 14.73
N SER A 273 -37.64 8.65 13.82
CA SER A 273 -36.55 7.67 14.02
C SER A 273 -35.21 8.40 14.21
N PRO A 274 -34.33 7.94 15.13
CA PRO A 274 -33.03 8.56 15.38
C PRO A 274 -32.09 8.53 14.15
N GLY A 275 -32.41 7.69 13.15
CA GLY A 275 -31.63 7.48 11.93
C GLY A 275 -31.32 6.00 11.72
N CYS A 276 -30.73 5.67 10.58
CA CYS A 276 -30.47 4.30 10.14
C CYS A 276 -29.00 4.23 9.69
N SER A 277 -28.16 3.49 10.38
CA SER A 277 -26.73 3.37 10.04
C SER A 277 -26.16 2.06 10.59
N LEU A 278 -25.15 1.54 9.90
CA LEU A 278 -24.35 0.40 10.33
C LEU A 278 -22.89 0.84 10.32
N SER A 279 -22.12 0.42 11.31
CA SER A 279 -20.67 0.51 11.21
C SER A 279 -19.98 -0.80 11.53
N GLU A 280 -19.10 -1.26 10.65
CA GLU A 280 -18.17 -2.36 10.92
C GLU A 280 -16.79 -1.81 11.24
N TRP A 281 -16.22 -2.24 12.37
CA TRP A 281 -14.93 -1.74 12.81
C TRP A 281 -14.14 -2.77 13.61
N VAL A 282 -12.84 -2.51 13.68
CA VAL A 282 -11.85 -3.29 14.45
C VAL A 282 -11.18 -2.34 15.43
N GLY A 283 -11.00 -2.77 16.68
CA GLY A 283 -10.56 -1.90 17.76
C GLY A 283 -9.72 -2.56 18.85
N ILE A 284 -9.08 -1.70 19.64
CA ILE A 284 -8.43 -2.07 20.91
C ILE A 284 -9.04 -1.22 22.04
N ASP A 285 -9.29 -1.89 23.16
CA ASP A 285 -9.99 -1.42 24.37
C ASP A 285 -11.54 -1.41 24.25
N GLY A 286 -12.27 -0.43 24.77
CA GLY A 286 -13.74 -0.31 24.67
C GLY A 286 -14.60 -1.33 25.45
N ALA A 287 -14.33 -2.62 25.34
CA ALA A 287 -15.14 -3.68 25.95
C ALA A 287 -14.94 -3.80 27.48
N THR A 288 -13.75 -3.45 27.98
CA THR A 288 -13.37 -3.61 29.41
C THR A 288 -13.04 -2.29 30.11
N ASN A 289 -12.95 -1.20 29.36
CA ASN A 289 -12.59 0.12 29.86
C ASN A 289 -13.08 1.21 28.87
N SER A 290 -12.95 2.48 29.24
CA SER A 290 -13.46 3.61 28.45
C SER A 290 -12.46 4.18 27.43
N SER A 291 -11.25 3.62 27.32
CA SER A 291 -10.33 3.96 26.22
C SER A 291 -10.77 3.18 24.99
N LEU A 292 -10.59 3.71 23.78
CA LEU A 292 -10.86 2.97 22.56
C LEU A 292 -10.08 3.61 21.41
N ILE A 293 -9.34 2.78 20.67
CA ILE A 293 -8.80 3.12 19.36
C ILE A 293 -9.44 2.17 18.34
N GLN A 294 -10.07 2.72 17.31
CA GLN A 294 -10.87 1.95 16.39
C GLN A 294 -10.87 2.54 14.99
N ALA A 295 -11.10 1.69 14.00
CA ALA A 295 -11.26 2.09 12.61
C ALA A 295 -12.15 1.11 11.86
N GLY A 296 -12.83 1.61 10.85
CA GLY A 296 -13.86 0.85 10.19
C GLY A 296 -14.49 1.59 9.01
N VAL A 297 -15.67 1.10 8.65
CA VAL A 297 -16.53 1.67 7.61
C VAL A 297 -17.88 1.98 8.24
N GLU A 298 -18.47 3.10 7.84
CA GLU A 298 -19.85 3.43 8.15
C GLU A 298 -20.68 3.41 6.86
N LEU A 299 -21.88 2.84 6.96
CA LEU A 299 -22.85 2.70 5.89
C LEU A 299 -24.19 3.26 6.35
N THR A 300 -24.66 4.30 5.66
CA THR A 300 -25.91 4.98 5.93
C THR A 300 -26.80 4.93 4.68
N PRO A 301 -28.02 4.36 4.74
CA PRO A 301 -28.96 4.39 3.62
C PRO A 301 -29.37 5.83 3.31
N GLN A 302 -29.51 6.17 2.03
CA GLN A 302 -29.99 7.50 1.61
C GLN A 302 -31.46 7.49 1.18
N ALA A 303 -32.10 8.65 1.28
CA ALA A 303 -33.48 8.84 0.84
C ALA A 303 -33.63 8.97 -0.68
N ASN A 304 -34.85 8.70 -1.15
CA ASN A 304 -35.33 9.05 -2.49
C ASN A 304 -34.57 8.38 -3.66
N GLY A 305 -34.11 7.14 -3.48
CA GLY A 305 -33.42 6.39 -4.54
C GLY A 305 -31.99 6.86 -4.81
N ALA A 306 -31.40 7.66 -3.91
CA ALA A 306 -29.98 7.93 -3.90
C ALA A 306 -29.19 6.70 -3.40
N THR A 307 -27.95 6.58 -3.87
CA THR A 307 -27.00 5.56 -3.44
C THR A 307 -26.68 5.70 -1.95
N GLU A 308 -26.46 4.58 -1.28
CA GLU A 308 -25.99 4.49 0.10
C GLU A 308 -24.75 5.37 0.33
N GLN A 309 -24.67 6.05 1.48
CA GLN A 309 -23.46 6.77 1.88
C GLN A 309 -22.55 5.79 2.60
N ILE A 310 -21.37 5.56 2.03
CA ILE A 310 -20.36 4.66 2.59
C ILE A 310 -19.06 5.42 2.72
N TYR A 311 -18.43 5.39 3.89
CA TYR A 311 -17.14 6.02 4.10
C TYR A 311 -16.32 5.30 5.17
N PRO A 312 -15.00 5.17 4.95
CA PRO A 312 -14.09 4.74 6.00
C PRO A 312 -13.87 5.83 7.03
N TRP A 313 -13.55 5.42 8.24
CA TRP A 313 -13.29 6.31 9.37
C TRP A 313 -12.35 5.68 10.40
N TRP A 314 -11.79 6.53 11.26
CA TRP A 314 -11.07 6.11 12.46
C TRP A 314 -11.38 7.03 13.63
N GLU A 315 -11.23 6.53 14.86
CA GLU A 315 -11.53 7.26 16.08
C GLU A 315 -10.60 6.83 17.23
N ILE A 316 -10.25 7.79 18.08
CA ILE A 316 -9.64 7.53 19.39
C ILE A 316 -10.46 8.27 20.44
N LEU A 317 -11.19 7.53 21.28
CA LEU A 317 -12.02 8.14 22.32
C LEU A 317 -11.15 8.91 23.34
N PRO A 318 -11.63 10.07 23.82
CA PRO A 318 -12.98 10.62 23.63
C PRO A 318 -13.14 11.58 22.44
N ASN A 319 -12.16 11.66 21.52
CA ASN A 319 -12.31 12.50 20.34
C ASN A 319 -13.37 11.92 19.40
N VAL A 320 -14.02 12.79 18.63
CA VAL A 320 -14.97 12.37 17.61
C VAL A 320 -14.27 11.67 16.45
N GLN A 321 -15.01 10.76 15.82
CA GLN A 321 -14.67 10.11 14.56
C GLN A 321 -14.13 11.07 13.49
N THR A 322 -13.10 10.59 12.77
CA THR A 322 -12.50 11.26 11.61
C THR A 322 -12.76 10.46 10.34
N ASN A 323 -13.42 11.09 9.36
CA ASN A 323 -13.71 10.47 8.06
C ASN A 323 -12.46 10.44 7.16
N VAL A 324 -12.31 9.35 6.42
CA VAL A 324 -11.18 9.12 5.51
C VAL A 324 -11.67 9.30 4.06
N SER A 325 -11.66 10.54 3.58
CA SER A 325 -12.15 10.84 2.22
C SER A 325 -11.18 10.42 1.10
N SER A 326 -9.95 10.05 1.44
CA SER A 326 -8.92 9.64 0.47
C SER A 326 -9.05 8.19 0.01
N LEU A 327 -9.87 7.38 0.66
CA LEU A 327 -10.04 5.96 0.37
C LEU A 327 -11.47 5.70 -0.13
N ALA A 328 -11.59 5.33 -1.40
CA ALA A 328 -12.87 4.94 -1.98
C ALA A 328 -13.25 3.54 -1.52
N ILE A 329 -14.52 3.38 -1.13
CA ILE A 329 -15.11 2.13 -0.68
C ILE A 329 -16.50 2.00 -1.32
N ALA A 330 -16.83 0.78 -1.76
CA ALA A 330 -18.13 0.43 -2.31
C ALA A 330 -18.67 -0.88 -1.69
N PRO A 331 -19.98 -1.15 -1.80
CA PRO A 331 -20.54 -2.45 -1.43
C PRO A 331 -19.83 -3.59 -2.15
N GLY A 332 -19.53 -4.67 -1.41
CA GLY A 332 -18.80 -5.84 -1.91
C GLY A 332 -17.27 -5.73 -1.84
N ASP A 333 -16.72 -4.57 -1.48
CA ASP A 333 -15.28 -4.45 -1.25
C ASP A 333 -14.87 -5.24 0.00
N GLN A 334 -13.76 -5.98 -0.09
CA GLN A 334 -13.09 -6.54 1.09
C GLN A 334 -12.20 -5.47 1.72
N ILE A 335 -12.43 -5.21 3.00
CA ILE A 335 -11.73 -4.21 3.77
C ILE A 335 -10.97 -4.89 4.90
N THR A 336 -9.67 -4.66 4.94
CA THR A 336 -8.82 -5.05 6.07
C THR A 336 -8.49 -3.83 6.92
N VAL A 337 -8.72 -3.94 8.22
CA VAL A 337 -8.29 -2.94 9.21
C VAL A 337 -7.14 -3.51 10.03
N ASN A 338 -6.02 -2.79 10.08
CA ASN A 338 -4.89 -3.07 10.95
C ASN A 338 -4.73 -1.93 11.97
N ILE A 339 -4.65 -2.27 13.25
CA ILE A 339 -4.25 -1.31 14.29
C ILE A 339 -3.09 -1.92 15.06
N PHE A 340 -1.92 -1.28 15.04
CA PHE A 340 -0.74 -1.81 15.72
C PHE A 340 0.16 -0.72 16.28
N ARG A 341 0.81 -1.05 17.40
CA ARG A 341 1.78 -0.18 18.06
C ARG A 341 3.05 -0.13 17.24
N THR A 342 3.53 1.06 16.94
CA THR A 342 4.78 1.25 16.20
C THR A 342 6.00 1.04 17.12
N LYS A 343 7.21 1.34 16.64
CA LYS A 343 8.44 1.17 17.44
C LYS A 343 8.51 2.07 18.67
N SER A 344 7.71 3.15 18.70
CA SER A 344 7.58 3.99 19.90
C SER A 344 6.45 3.48 20.80
N THR A 345 6.60 3.60 22.12
CA THR A 345 5.67 2.96 23.05
C THR A 345 4.26 3.56 23.02
N ASN A 346 4.03 4.76 22.52
CA ASN A 346 2.70 5.39 22.66
C ASN A 346 2.12 5.82 21.32
N VAL A 347 2.72 5.41 20.20
CA VAL A 347 2.19 5.69 18.86
C VAL A 347 1.70 4.39 18.24
N TRP A 348 0.52 4.47 17.67
CA TRP A 348 -0.16 3.39 17.00
C TRP A 348 -0.43 3.79 15.57
N GLU A 349 -0.22 2.87 14.64
CA GLU A 349 -0.61 3.03 13.25
C GLU A 349 -1.98 2.39 13.05
N ILE A 350 -2.87 3.14 12.41
CA ILE A 350 -4.19 2.70 11.95
C ILE A 350 -4.11 2.61 10.44
N GLN A 351 -4.44 1.44 9.88
CA GLN A 351 -4.54 1.23 8.44
C GLN A 351 -5.93 0.72 8.08
N ILE A 352 -6.49 1.27 7.00
CA ILE A 352 -7.71 0.79 6.36
C ILE A 352 -7.35 0.50 4.90
N ILE A 353 -7.51 -0.75 4.49
CA ILE A 353 -7.05 -1.23 3.20
C ILE A 353 -8.25 -1.80 2.46
N ASN A 354 -8.48 -1.32 1.25
CA ASN A 354 -9.45 -1.90 0.34
C ASN A 354 -8.74 -2.97 -0.49
N ASP A 355 -8.84 -4.21 -0.05
CA ASP A 355 -8.16 -5.38 -0.64
C ASP A 355 -8.61 -5.62 -2.08
N THR A 356 -9.85 -5.24 -2.41
CA THR A 356 -10.41 -5.34 -3.77
C THR A 356 -9.69 -4.41 -4.75
N THR A 357 -9.39 -3.17 -4.33
CA THR A 357 -8.78 -2.16 -5.21
C THR A 357 -7.27 -2.02 -5.01
N GLY A 358 -6.72 -2.54 -3.92
CA GLY A 358 -5.33 -2.36 -3.51
C GLY A 358 -5.00 -0.96 -2.98
N ASN A 359 -6.00 -0.10 -2.77
CA ASN A 359 -5.82 1.23 -2.19
C ASN A 359 -5.86 1.16 -0.66
N ALA A 360 -5.14 2.07 -0.01
CA ALA A 360 -5.07 2.09 1.44
C ALA A 360 -4.97 3.51 2.01
N PHE A 361 -5.39 3.63 3.27
CA PHE A 361 -5.15 4.76 4.15
C PHE A 361 -4.30 4.30 5.34
N SER A 362 -3.38 5.15 5.79
CA SER A 362 -2.64 4.94 7.03
C SER A 362 -2.47 6.26 7.79
N THR A 363 -2.52 6.20 9.12
CA THR A 363 -2.19 7.31 10.00
C THR A 363 -1.54 6.82 11.30
N GLU A 364 -0.55 7.57 11.79
CA GLU A 364 0.06 7.35 13.11
C GLU A 364 -0.58 8.28 14.13
N GLN A 365 -1.05 7.72 15.25
CA GLN A 365 -1.74 8.45 16.30
C GLN A 365 -1.21 8.11 17.69
N PRO A 366 -1.12 9.08 18.61
CA PRO A 366 -0.81 8.80 20.00
C PRO A 366 -1.99 8.09 20.68
N TYR A 367 -1.71 6.97 21.35
CA TYR A 367 -2.72 6.23 22.11
C TYR A 367 -2.10 5.64 23.39
N ASN A 368 -2.73 5.96 24.53
CA ASN A 368 -2.24 5.60 25.88
C ASN A 368 -3.22 4.68 26.63
N GLY A 369 -4.20 4.10 25.95
CA GLY A 369 -5.10 3.12 26.55
C GLY A 369 -4.35 1.88 27.04
N PRO A 370 -4.97 1.09 27.94
CA PRO A 370 -4.32 -0.07 28.55
C PRO A 370 -4.12 -1.23 27.58
N ALA A 371 -4.79 -1.24 26.43
CA ALA A 371 -4.84 -2.34 25.47
C ALA A 371 -5.23 -3.67 26.12
N ALA A 372 -6.28 -3.62 26.94
CA ALA A 372 -6.79 -4.70 27.76
C ALA A 372 -7.82 -5.59 27.03
N SER A 373 -8.46 -5.06 25.98
CA SER A 373 -9.35 -5.80 25.06
C SER A 373 -9.00 -5.53 23.59
N ALA A 374 -9.44 -6.43 22.71
CA ALA A 374 -9.35 -6.30 21.26
C ALA A 374 -10.65 -6.84 20.65
N GLU A 375 -11.23 -6.16 19.66
CA GLU A 375 -12.60 -6.41 19.22
C GLU A 375 -12.84 -6.21 17.71
N TRP A 376 -13.83 -6.96 17.20
CA TRP A 376 -14.34 -6.91 15.81
C TRP A 376 -15.85 -6.80 15.87
N ILE A 377 -16.37 -5.63 15.53
CA ILE A 377 -17.72 -5.22 15.90
C ILE A 377 -18.49 -4.71 14.69
N ALA A 378 -19.73 -5.16 14.57
CA ALA A 378 -20.78 -4.48 13.85
C ALA A 378 -21.62 -3.70 14.88
N GLU A 379 -21.73 -2.39 14.67
CA GLU A 379 -22.35 -1.45 15.60
C GLU A 379 -23.55 -0.76 14.97
N ALA A 380 -24.59 -0.57 15.78
CA ALA A 380 -25.57 0.49 15.59
C ALA A 380 -25.03 1.79 16.21
N PRO A 381 -24.55 2.75 15.39
CA PRO A 381 -23.84 3.90 15.93
C PRO A 381 -24.74 4.75 16.82
N SER A 382 -24.13 5.53 17.72
CA SER A 382 -24.88 6.49 18.53
C SER A 382 -24.70 7.91 18.00
N THR A 383 -25.76 8.71 18.10
CA THR A 383 -25.70 10.14 17.79
C THR A 383 -24.96 10.92 18.88
N THR A 384 -24.64 12.19 18.63
CA THR A 384 -24.03 13.09 19.62
C THR A 384 -24.86 13.28 20.90
N ASN A 385 -26.18 13.01 20.85
CA ASN A 385 -27.08 13.00 22.01
C ASN A 385 -27.25 11.61 22.64
N GLN A 386 -26.37 10.66 22.31
CA GLN A 386 -26.37 9.27 22.78
C GLN A 386 -27.61 8.45 22.38
N ALA A 387 -28.42 8.91 21.43
CA ALA A 387 -29.47 8.09 20.85
C ALA A 387 -28.84 7.05 19.91
N ILE A 388 -29.13 5.77 20.15
CA ILE A 388 -28.69 4.65 19.29
C ILE A 388 -29.50 4.65 18.00
N LEU A 389 -28.82 4.56 16.87
CA LEU A 389 -29.43 4.45 15.55
C LEU A 389 -29.99 3.04 15.33
N GLU A 390 -30.88 2.90 14.35
CA GLU A 390 -31.34 1.59 13.89
C GLU A 390 -30.37 1.02 12.84
N VAL A 391 -30.30 -0.30 12.70
CA VAL A 391 -29.46 -0.96 11.66
C VAL A 391 -30.29 -1.26 10.41
N PRO A 392 -29.80 -0.94 9.19
CA PRO A 392 -30.51 -1.26 7.96
C PRO A 392 -30.69 -2.76 7.73
N THR A 393 -31.65 -3.13 6.88
CA THR A 393 -31.76 -4.52 6.42
C THR A 393 -30.61 -4.82 5.48
N LEU A 394 -29.88 -5.91 5.73
CA LEU A 394 -28.71 -6.29 4.93
C LEU A 394 -29.07 -7.39 3.92
N SER A 395 -28.45 -7.36 2.74
CA SER A 395 -28.61 -8.41 1.73
C SER A 395 -27.82 -9.68 2.06
N SER A 396 -26.83 -9.57 2.96
CA SER A 396 -25.95 -10.65 3.41
C SER A 396 -25.57 -10.45 4.88
N PRO A 397 -25.22 -11.53 5.61
CA PRO A 397 -24.68 -11.40 6.96
C PRO A 397 -23.33 -10.67 6.96
N ILE A 398 -22.99 -10.07 8.10
CA ILE A 398 -21.66 -9.50 8.34
C ILE A 398 -20.74 -10.63 8.80
N GLU A 399 -19.59 -10.76 8.15
CA GLU A 399 -18.58 -11.74 8.48
C GLU A 399 -17.22 -11.08 8.61
N PHE A 400 -16.57 -11.33 9.74
CA PHE A 400 -15.18 -10.99 9.97
C PHE A 400 -14.30 -12.23 9.75
N THR A 401 -13.25 -12.08 8.95
CA THR A 401 -12.27 -13.12 8.60
C THR A 401 -10.86 -12.62 8.87
N ASN A 402 -9.86 -13.50 8.74
CA ASN A 402 -8.44 -13.17 8.99
C ASN A 402 -8.21 -12.52 10.36
N LEU A 403 -8.93 -12.98 11.38
CA LEU A 403 -8.88 -12.39 12.70
C LEU A 403 -7.57 -12.75 13.40
N GLY A 404 -6.91 -11.74 13.95
CA GLY A 404 -5.74 -12.01 14.76
C GLY A 404 -5.32 -10.86 15.66
N VAL A 405 -4.62 -11.26 16.72
CA VAL A 405 -4.00 -10.37 17.71
C VAL A 405 -2.58 -10.83 18.01
N ASN A 406 -1.75 -9.95 18.54
CA ASN A 406 -0.36 -10.28 18.84
C ASN A 406 -0.10 -10.94 20.20
N THR A 407 -1.10 -11.03 21.10
CA THR A 407 -0.93 -11.66 22.42
C THR A 407 -2.00 -12.72 22.73
N ALA A 408 -1.57 -13.98 22.78
CA ALA A 408 -1.71 -14.78 23.99
C ALA A 408 -0.29 -15.26 24.34
N THR A 409 0.04 -15.22 25.63
CA THR A 409 1.32 -15.57 26.24
C THR A 409 1.98 -16.82 25.63
N SER A 410 3.31 -16.85 25.68
CA SER A 410 4.18 -17.93 25.16
C SER A 410 3.56 -19.32 25.22
N GLY A 411 3.22 -19.86 24.06
CA GLY A 411 2.73 -21.22 23.86
C GLY A 411 2.68 -21.49 22.37
N SER A 412 3.47 -22.46 21.92
CA SER A 412 3.49 -22.93 20.53
C SER A 412 2.12 -23.52 20.17
N ILE A 413 1.64 -23.27 18.96
CA ILE A 413 0.40 -23.87 18.44
C ILE A 413 0.82 -25.11 17.62
N SER A 414 0.26 -26.28 17.92
CA SER A 414 0.39 -27.46 17.06
C SER A 414 -0.60 -27.36 15.89
N SER A 415 -0.24 -27.97 14.76
CA SER A 415 -0.93 -27.95 13.46
C SER A 415 -2.38 -28.48 13.45
N GLU A 416 -2.96 -28.84 14.59
CA GLU A 416 -4.28 -29.50 14.69
C GLU A 416 -5.43 -28.55 15.09
N VAL A 417 -5.16 -27.25 15.33
CA VAL A 417 -6.20 -26.27 15.73
C VAL A 417 -6.78 -25.48 14.55
N GLN A 418 -6.13 -25.49 13.38
CA GLN A 418 -6.59 -24.72 12.22
C GLN A 418 -7.95 -25.15 11.65
N SER A 419 -8.41 -26.37 11.92
CA SER A 419 -9.71 -26.83 11.40
C SER A 419 -10.93 -26.28 12.17
N TYR A 420 -10.73 -25.52 13.26
CA TYR A 420 -11.82 -25.00 14.10
C TYR A 420 -12.08 -23.51 13.97
N LEU A 421 -11.19 -22.74 13.32
CA LEU A 421 -11.41 -21.32 13.00
C LEU A 421 -12.15 -21.08 11.69
N CYS A 422 -12.40 -22.14 10.92
CA CYS A 422 -13.30 -22.14 9.77
C CYS A 422 -14.74 -22.54 10.13
N GLN A 423 -15.06 -22.73 11.41
CA GLN A 423 -16.46 -22.85 11.79
C GLN A 423 -17.02 -21.43 11.91
N LEU A 424 -17.99 -21.17 11.03
CA LEU A 424 -19.04 -20.16 11.16
C LEU A 424 -19.19 -19.73 12.62
N LEU A 425 -19.36 -18.43 12.82
CA LEU A 425 -20.15 -17.87 13.93
C LEU A 425 -21.02 -18.99 14.53
N PRO A 426 -20.83 -19.44 15.78
CA PRO A 426 -21.76 -20.40 16.37
C PRO A 426 -23.16 -19.88 16.08
N ASP A 427 -23.91 -20.71 15.34
CA ASP A 427 -24.96 -20.31 14.41
C ASP A 427 -25.60 -18.95 14.72
N GLN A 428 -25.29 -17.97 13.86
CA GLN A 428 -25.87 -16.63 13.78
C GLN A 428 -25.35 -15.62 14.83
N PRO A 429 -24.52 -14.61 14.44
CA PRO A 429 -24.59 -13.30 15.07
C PRO A 429 -25.97 -12.80 14.66
N GLY A 430 -26.98 -13.12 15.48
CA GLY A 430 -28.40 -13.01 15.15
C GLY A 430 -28.60 -11.78 14.28
N THR A 431 -28.94 -12.01 13.01
CA THR A 431 -29.15 -11.02 11.97
C THR A 431 -29.50 -9.69 12.62
N LEU A 432 -28.71 -8.63 12.44
CA LEU A 432 -29.00 -7.32 13.06
C LEU A 432 -30.45 -6.85 12.78
N ALA A 433 -31.09 -7.45 11.77
CA ALA A 433 -32.54 -7.59 11.68
C ALA A 433 -33.15 -8.09 13.01
N ASN A 434 -33.64 -7.12 13.81
CA ASN A 434 -34.38 -7.21 15.08
C ASN A 434 -33.70 -6.52 16.30
N ASN A 435 -32.63 -5.73 16.12
CA ASN A 435 -31.99 -4.95 17.20
C ASN A 435 -31.51 -5.80 18.41
N SER A 436 -31.16 -7.08 18.21
CA SER A 436 -30.62 -7.95 19.26
C SER A 436 -29.09 -8.02 19.18
N PHE A 437 -28.42 -7.13 19.91
CA PHE A 437 -26.95 -7.06 19.91
C PHE A 437 -26.32 -7.99 20.95
N GLN A 438 -25.40 -8.84 20.50
CA GLN A 438 -24.66 -9.77 21.35
C GLN A 438 -23.17 -9.69 21.02
N ILE A 439 -22.35 -9.49 22.05
CA ILE A 439 -20.91 -9.60 21.93
C ILE A 439 -20.42 -10.88 22.59
N THR A 440 -19.57 -11.61 21.88
CA THR A 440 -19.06 -12.91 22.32
C THR A 440 -17.61 -12.79 22.74
N GLN A 441 -17.31 -13.18 23.98
CA GLN A 441 -15.93 -13.25 24.44
C GLN A 441 -15.24 -14.50 23.88
N LEU A 442 -14.12 -14.30 23.19
CA LEU A 442 -13.23 -15.37 22.75
C LEU A 442 -12.14 -15.56 23.81
N SER A 443 -11.88 -16.81 24.20
CA SER A 443 -10.85 -17.12 25.20
C SER A 443 -9.45 -17.20 24.60
N SER A 444 -8.44 -16.77 25.34
CA SER A 444 -7.02 -16.80 24.94
C SER A 444 -6.24 -18.06 25.39
N ALA A 445 -6.93 -19.11 25.89
CA ALA A 445 -6.28 -20.24 26.55
C ALA A 445 -6.06 -21.46 25.63
N PRO A 446 -4.88 -22.11 25.68
CA PRO A 446 -4.67 -23.38 24.98
C PRO A 446 -5.39 -24.53 25.70
N GLN A 447 -6.11 -25.36 24.95
CA GLN A 447 -6.65 -26.64 25.44
C GLN A 447 -6.05 -27.80 24.64
N THR A 448 -5.55 -28.79 25.35
CA THR A 448 -5.07 -30.06 24.79
C THR A 448 -6.22 -31.07 24.78
N GLY A 449 -6.75 -31.42 23.61
CA GLY A 449 -7.70 -32.53 23.47
C GLY A 449 -8.24 -32.68 22.04
N PRO A 450 -8.44 -33.90 21.53
CA PRO A 450 -8.98 -34.12 20.20
C PRO A 450 -10.49 -33.83 20.16
N CYS A 451 -10.96 -33.21 19.09
CA CYS A 451 -12.38 -32.95 18.90
C CYS A 451 -13.15 -34.22 18.54
N SER A 452 -14.25 -34.48 19.27
CA SER A 452 -15.20 -35.54 18.93
C SER A 452 -16.43 -34.96 18.22
N THR A 453 -16.74 -35.50 17.05
CA THR A 453 -18.01 -35.31 16.33
C THR A 453 -19.17 -36.01 17.05
N ALA A 454 -19.72 -35.41 18.11
CA ALA A 454 -20.95 -35.91 18.73
C ALA A 454 -21.77 -34.75 19.32
N GLY A 455 -22.98 -34.52 18.80
CA GLY A 455 -23.93 -33.62 19.47
C GLY A 455 -25.04 -32.94 18.67
N LEU A 456 -25.33 -33.32 17.42
CA LEU A 456 -26.64 -33.00 16.82
C LEU A 456 -27.72 -33.80 17.56
N LEU A 457 -28.32 -33.23 18.61
CA LEU A 457 -29.65 -33.64 19.07
C LEU A 457 -30.46 -32.43 19.54
N SER A 458 -31.59 -32.27 18.86
CA SER A 458 -32.77 -31.52 19.23
C SER A 458 -33.11 -31.54 20.73
N SER A 459 -33.49 -30.38 21.27
CA SER A 459 -34.65 -30.33 22.16
C SER A 459 -35.28 -28.94 22.18
N SER A 460 -36.41 -28.81 21.51
CA SER A 460 -37.48 -27.93 21.99
C SER A 460 -37.82 -28.31 23.43
N ALA A 461 -37.81 -27.35 24.36
CA ALA A 461 -38.51 -27.47 25.63
C ALA A 461 -38.98 -26.09 26.11
N LYS A 462 -40.32 -25.99 26.15
CA LYS A 462 -41.23 -24.93 26.63
C LYS A 462 -40.79 -24.16 27.89
N LEU A 463 -41.12 -22.86 27.91
CA LEU A 463 -42.31 -22.35 28.61
C LEU A 463 -43.00 -21.28 27.75
#